data_AF-A0A7Y2MY40-F1
#
_entry.id   AF-A0A7Y2MY40-F1
#
_cell.length_a   1.000
_cell.length_b   1.000
_cell.length_c   1.000
_cell.angle_alpha   90.00
_cell.angle_beta   90.00
_cell.angle_gamma   90.00
#
_symmetry.space_group_name_H-M   'P 1'
#
loop_
_entity.id
_entity.type
_entity.pdbx_description
1 polymer ?
#
loop_
_entity_poly.entity_id
_entity_poly.type
_entity_poly.pdbx_seq_one_letter_code
_entity_poly.pdbx_strand_id
1 'polypeptide(L)'
;MMCFAQGVIDDLASHGNLTGIIALVGGLGVVVLAIVTSFFRSVLIARGRERTKREIAAYVAQGSIDAEKAVAILDAGTSGEEA
;
A
#
# COMPACT_ATOMS: atom_id res chain seq x y z
N MET A 1 -2.22 -18.75 -1.62
CA MET A 1 -0.91 -18.05 -1.67
C MET A 1 0.26 -19.06 -1.62
N MET A 2 0.16 -20.20 -2.33
CA MET A 2 1.14 -21.30 -2.28
C MET A 2 1.73 -21.69 -3.65
N CYS A 3 1.22 -21.12 -4.76
CA CYS A 3 1.72 -21.43 -6.12
C CYS A 3 3.14 -20.91 -6.41
N PHE A 4 3.66 -19.99 -5.59
CA PHE A 4 5.00 -19.44 -5.78
C PHE A 4 6.11 -20.43 -5.42
N ALA A 5 5.83 -21.39 -4.53
CA ALA A 5 6.81 -22.41 -4.13
C ALA A 5 7.04 -23.47 -5.21
N GLN A 6 6.04 -23.76 -6.06
CA GLN A 6 6.18 -24.76 -7.13
C GLN A 6 7.02 -24.25 -8.30
N GLY A 7 6.90 -22.97 -8.67
CA GLY A 7 7.68 -22.39 -9.78
C GLY A 7 9.20 -22.37 -9.56
N VAL A 8 9.66 -22.34 -8.31
CA VAL A 8 11.10 -22.44 -7.96
C VAL A 8 11.61 -23.88 -8.07
N ILE A 9 10.75 -24.88 -7.82
CA ILE A 9 11.11 -26.30 -7.90
C ILE A 9 11.25 -26.74 -9.37
N ASP A 10 10.42 -26.19 -10.27
CA ASP A 10 10.51 -26.44 -11.72
C ASP A 10 11.77 -25.82 -12.38
N ASP A 11 12.29 -24.69 -11.86
CA ASP A 11 13.50 -24.03 -12.37
C ASP A 11 14.79 -24.80 -12.04
N LEU A 12 14.80 -25.55 -10.93
CA LEU A 12 15.93 -26.41 -10.55
C LEU A 12 16.19 -27.56 -11.55
N ALA A 13 15.17 -27.94 -12.34
CA ALA A 13 15.23 -29.07 -13.24
C ALA A 13 15.75 -28.75 -14.66
N SER A 14 15.90 -27.47 -15.04
CA SER A 14 16.13 -27.09 -16.45
C SER A 14 17.48 -26.39 -16.66
N HIS A 15 18.47 -27.11 -17.19
CA HIS A 15 19.75 -26.52 -17.61
C HIS A 15 19.61 -25.76 -18.93
N GLY A 16 19.61 -24.43 -18.84
CA GLY A 16 19.77 -23.50 -19.95
C GLY A 16 20.00 -22.08 -19.43
N ASN A 17 21.25 -21.79 -19.02
CA ASN A 17 21.78 -20.62 -18.27
C ASN A 17 21.05 -19.27 -18.35
N LEU A 18 20.36 -18.94 -19.44
CA LEU A 18 19.67 -17.66 -19.60
C LEU A 18 18.36 -17.58 -18.77
N THR A 19 17.60 -18.68 -18.69
CA THR A 19 16.28 -18.69 -18.04
C THR A 19 16.41 -18.49 -16.52
N GLY A 20 17.34 -19.18 -15.87
CA GLY A 20 17.57 -19.05 -14.43
C GLY A 20 18.06 -17.66 -14.02
N ILE A 21 18.89 -17.00 -14.84
CA ILE A 21 19.34 -15.62 -14.58
C ILE A 21 18.14 -14.65 -14.66
N ILE A 22 17.28 -14.80 -15.66
CA ILE A 22 16.08 -13.98 -15.81
C ILE A 22 15.10 -14.22 -14.67
N ALA A 23 14.91 -15.48 -14.22
CA ALA A 23 14.06 -15.81 -13.09
C ALA A 23 14.57 -15.20 -11.78
N LEU A 24 15.88 -15.24 -11.55
CA LEU A 24 16.50 -14.72 -10.32
C LEU A 24 16.47 -13.18 -10.28
N VAL A 25 16.85 -12.52 -11.38
CA VAL A 25 16.81 -11.05 -11.49
C VAL A 25 15.38 -10.53 -11.52
N GLY A 26 14.48 -11.20 -12.27
CA GLY A 26 13.07 -10.84 -12.36
C GLY A 26 12.34 -11.04 -11.03
N GLY A 27 12.56 -12.17 -10.37
CA GLY A 27 11.98 -12.46 -9.06
C GLY A 27 12.41 -11.46 -7.99
N LEU A 28 13.72 -11.16 -7.91
CA LEU A 28 14.22 -10.16 -6.98
C LEU A 28 13.68 -8.75 -7.30
N GLY A 29 13.60 -8.39 -8.58
CA GLY A 29 13.06 -7.10 -9.03
C GLY A 29 11.60 -6.91 -8.61
N VAL A 30 10.76 -7.93 -8.75
CA VAL A 30 9.35 -7.88 -8.31
C VAL A 30 9.23 -7.70 -6.81
N VAL A 31 10.07 -8.37 -6.01
CA VAL A 31 10.08 -8.21 -4.54
C VAL A 31 10.45 -6.78 -4.15
N VAL A 32 11.50 -6.22 -4.76
CA VAL A 32 11.92 -4.83 -4.49
C VAL A 32 10.80 -3.85 -4.87
N LEU A 33 10.19 -4.02 -6.04
CA LEU A 33 9.07 -3.18 -6.47
C LEU A 33 7.86 -3.28 -5.52
N ALA A 34 7.52 -4.48 -5.04
CA ALA A 34 6.45 -4.67 -4.08
C ALA A 34 6.71 -3.95 -2.75
N ILE A 35 7.95 -4.02 -2.24
CA ILE A 35 8.37 -3.31 -1.03
C ILE A 35 8.26 -1.80 -1.26
N VAL A 36 8.86 -1.29 -2.34
CA VAL A 36 8.89 0.14 -2.65
C VAL A 36 7.48 0.70 -2.80
N THR A 37 6.61 0.03 -3.57
CA THR A 37 5.21 0.45 -3.75
C THR A 37 4.42 0.42 -2.44
N SER A 38 4.66 -0.58 -1.58
CA SER A 38 4.07 -0.64 -0.24
C SER A 38 4.49 0.55 0.63
N PHE A 39 5.79 0.90 0.64
CA PHE A 39 6.29 2.07 1.37
C PHE A 39 5.67 3.37 0.88
N PHE A 40 5.62 3.59 -0.44
CA PHE A 40 4.99 4.78 -1.02
C PHE A 40 3.52 4.88 -0.66
N ARG A 41 2.77 3.77 -0.70
CA ARG A 41 1.36 3.73 -0.31
C ARG A 41 1.17 4.20 1.13
N SER A 42 1.96 3.70 2.08
CA SER A 42 1.89 4.11 3.49
C SER A 42 2.16 5.61 3.68
N VAL A 43 3.16 6.16 2.99
CA VAL A 43 3.50 7.59 3.06
C VAL A 43 2.37 8.46 2.49
N LEU A 44 1.79 8.06 1.35
CA LEU A 44 0.69 8.79 0.71
C LEU A 44 -0.56 8.80 1.58
N ILE A 45 -0.89 7.65 2.20
CA ILE A 45 -2.03 7.56 3.13
C ILE A 45 -1.80 8.47 4.34
N ALA A 46 -0.62 8.41 4.97
CA ALA A 46 -0.30 9.25 6.11
C ALA A 46 -0.43 10.74 5.79
N ARG A 47 0.16 11.19 4.67
CA ARG A 47 0.04 12.58 4.22
C ARG A 47 -1.38 12.98 3.87
N GLY A 48 -2.15 12.10 3.23
CA GLY A 48 -3.55 12.32 2.92
C GLY A 48 -4.36 12.59 4.19
N ARG A 49 -4.19 11.74 5.22
CA ARG A 49 -4.88 11.90 6.51
C ARG A 49 -4.51 13.20 7.22
N GLU A 50 -3.23 13.57 7.23
CA GLU A 50 -2.80 14.85 7.83
C GLU A 50 -3.38 16.05 7.10
N ARG A 51 -3.41 16.02 5.77
CA ARG A 51 -3.98 17.09 4.95
C ARG A 51 -5.49 17.23 5.20
N THR A 52 -6.23 16.12 5.15
CA THR A 52 -7.67 16.11 5.42
C THR A 52 -8.00 16.63 6.82
N LYS A 53 -7.23 16.25 7.85
CA LYS A 53 -7.40 16.79 9.22
C LYS A 53 -7.24 18.31 9.27
N ARG A 54 -6.24 18.87 8.56
CA ARG A 54 -6.01 20.32 8.50
C ARG A 54 -7.13 21.05 7.75
N GLU A 55 -7.60 20.48 6.65
CA GLU A 55 -8.71 21.04 5.86
C GLU A 55 -10.01 21.03 6.67
N ILE A 56 -10.33 19.93 7.35
CA ILE A 56 -11.49 19.85 8.25
C ILE A 56 -11.39 20.87 9.40
N ALA A 57 -10.21 21.01 10.02
CA ALA A 57 -10.01 22.01 11.07
C ALA A 57 -10.23 23.44 10.55
N ALA A 58 -9.82 23.75 9.33
CA ALA A 58 -10.08 25.04 8.70
C ALA A 58 -11.58 25.25 8.42
N TYR A 59 -12.31 24.22 8.00
CA TYR A 59 -13.77 24.31 7.78
C TYR A 59 -14.56 24.50 9.07
N VAL A 60 -14.13 23.86 10.17
CA VAL A 60 -14.70 24.10 11.50
C VAL A 60 -14.40 25.53 11.97
N ALA A 61 -13.17 26.02 11.78
CA ALA A 61 -12.80 27.39 12.14
C ALA A 61 -13.55 28.45 11.32
N GLN A 62 -13.89 28.14 10.05
CA GLN A 62 -14.73 28.98 9.20
C GLN A 62 -16.23 28.88 9.54
N GLY A 63 -16.63 27.89 10.35
CA GLY A 63 -18.03 27.63 10.68
C GLY A 63 -18.85 26.99 9.55
N SER A 64 -18.21 26.49 8.49
CA SER A 64 -18.90 25.83 7.38
C SER A 64 -19.22 24.36 7.66
N ILE A 65 -18.55 23.76 8.65
CA ILE A 65 -18.82 22.43 9.18
C ILE A 65 -18.94 22.52 10.70
N ASP A 66 -19.97 21.87 11.25
CA ASP A 66 -20.13 21.75 12.70
C ASP A 66 -19.09 20.78 13.31
N ALA A 67 -18.60 21.09 14.50
CA ALA A 67 -17.56 20.30 15.16
C ALA A 67 -17.96 18.83 15.38
N GLU A 68 -19.24 18.56 15.68
CA GLU A 68 -19.75 17.21 15.93
C GLU A 68 -19.75 16.39 14.63
N LYS A 69 -20.10 17.04 13.52
CA LYS A 69 -20.02 16.43 12.19
C LYS A 69 -18.57 16.18 11.75
N ALA A 70 -17.64 17.08 12.08
CA ALA A 70 -16.23 16.89 11.79
C ALA A 70 -15.65 15.66 12.50
N VAL A 71 -16.04 15.42 13.76
CA VAL A 71 -15.65 14.21 14.51
C VAL A 71 -16.19 12.96 13.83
N ALA A 72 -17.48 12.95 13.44
CA ALA A 72 -18.08 11.80 12.75
C ALA A 72 -17.39 11.48 11.42
N ILE A 73 -16.98 12.48 10.65
CA ILE A 73 -16.23 12.29 9.38
C ILE A 73 -14.84 11.71 9.63
N LEU A 74 -14.14 12.20 10.65
CA LEU A 74 -12.81 11.71 11.01
C LEU A 74 -12.85 10.25 11.51
N ASP A 75 -13.90 9.90 12.26
CA ASP A 75 -14.10 8.56 12.81
C ASP A 75 -14.54 7.53 11.75
N ALA A 76 -15.40 7.95 10.80
CA ALA A 76 -15.77 7.13 9.65
C ALA A 76 -14.56 6.74 8.78
N GLY A 77 -13.53 7.59 8.72
CA GLY A 77 -12.28 7.30 8.02
C GLY A 77 -11.34 6.33 8.74
N THR A 78 -11.61 5.97 10.00
CA THR A 78 -10.84 4.95 10.75
C THR A 78 -11.51 3.58 10.77
N SER A 79 -12.83 3.51 10.59
CA SER A 79 -13.61 2.26 10.69
C SER A 79 -13.76 1.46 9.39
N GLY A 80 -13.17 1.89 8.28
CA GLY A 80 -13.30 1.25 6.96
C GLY A 80 -12.27 0.15 6.63
N GLU A 81 -11.37 -0.19 7.55
CA GLU A 81 -10.23 -1.09 7.30
C GLU A 81 -10.44 -2.54 7.81
N GLU A 82 -11.71 -2.95 8.05
CA GLU A 82 -12.09 -4.30 8.50
C GLU A 82 -13.14 -5.00 7.60
N ALA A 83 -13.07 -4.85 6.27
CA ALA A 83 -13.89 -5.62 5.33
C ALA A 83 -13.09 -6.21 4.16
#